data_AF-A0AAJ0UJH4-F1
#
_entry.id   AF-A0AAJ0UJH4-F1
#
_cell.length_a   1.000
_cell.length_b   1.000
_cell.length_c   1.000
_cell.angle_alpha   90.00
_cell.angle_beta   90.00
_cell.angle_gamma   90.00
#
_symmetry.space_group_name_H-M   'P 1'
#
loop_
_entity.id
_entity.type
_entity.pdbx_description
1 polymer ?
#
loop_
_entity_poly.entity_id
_entity_poly.type
_entity_poly.pdbx_seq_one_letter_code
_entity_poly.pdbx_strand_id
1 'polypeptide(L)'
;MILKAIIDEQVYTLNVPDPVIERGGDFFAQLDRDMDQGWQMSREWVEAPNRLQRCQIIADKLLTALEKENEKLGMLMAGYILTRLPEVESVELDVQGEVQNNQFRFRETASQPLGPPLDQASSGPSNAPTAGLDKMQALAQAGQDVTQVFKVGKAYRFSVFDHASGGWQDSPLIATEAEAERLRQERFKARYEALQRS
;
A
#
# COMPACT_ATOMS: atom_id res chain seq x y z
N MET A 1 -9.47 -7.80 -17.66
CA MET A 1 -8.69 -6.91 -16.75
C MET A 1 -7.43 -7.61 -16.22
N ILE A 2 -6.38 -6.89 -15.79
CA ILE A 2 -5.11 -7.48 -15.32
C ILE A 2 -4.81 -7.03 -13.88
N LEU A 3 -4.46 -7.99 -13.01
CA LEU A 3 -3.94 -7.75 -11.66
C LEU A 3 -2.55 -8.39 -11.52
N LYS A 4 -1.58 -7.66 -10.99
CA LYS A 4 -0.26 -8.22 -10.64
C LYS A 4 -0.26 -8.65 -9.17
N ALA A 5 -0.08 -9.93 -8.90
CA ALA A 5 0.14 -10.44 -7.55
C ALA A 5 1.65 -10.60 -7.33
N ILE A 6 2.19 -9.91 -6.33
CA ILE A 6 3.60 -9.95 -5.96
C ILE A 6 3.73 -10.83 -4.72
N ILE A 7 4.48 -11.93 -4.84
CA ILE A 7 4.76 -12.87 -3.75
C ILE A 7 6.27 -12.92 -3.60
N ASP A 8 6.78 -12.48 -2.45
CA ASP A 8 8.20 -12.19 -2.24
C ASP A 8 8.76 -11.29 -3.36
N GLU A 9 9.67 -11.79 -4.20
CA GLU A 9 10.26 -11.08 -5.34
C GLU A 9 9.62 -11.47 -6.69
N GLN A 10 8.64 -12.37 -6.68
CA GLN A 10 8.02 -12.90 -7.89
C GLN A 10 6.73 -12.17 -8.24
N VAL A 11 6.60 -11.79 -9.52
CA VAL A 11 5.42 -11.10 -10.04
C VAL A 11 4.57 -12.07 -10.87
N TYR A 12 3.38 -12.38 -10.36
CA TYR A 12 2.37 -13.20 -11.02
C TYR A 12 1.36 -12.30 -11.71
N THR A 13 1.21 -12.43 -13.03
CA THR A 13 0.25 -11.63 -13.81
C THR A 13 -1.04 -12.41 -13.97
N LEU A 14 -2.10 -11.98 -13.28
CA LEU A 14 -3.42 -12.58 -13.34
C LEU A 14 -4.27 -11.81 -14.37
N ASN A 15 -4.52 -12.44 -15.51
CA ASN A 15 -5.40 -11.87 -16.53
C ASN A 15 -6.83 -12.34 -16.31
N VAL A 16 -7.60 -11.55 -15.54
CA VAL A 16 -8.99 -11.85 -15.21
C VAL A 16 -9.88 -11.50 -16.41
N PRO A 17 -10.53 -12.48 -17.05
CA PRO A 17 -11.39 -12.20 -18.19
C PRO A 17 -12.71 -11.56 -17.72
N ASP A 18 -13.25 -10.62 -18.51
CA ASP A 18 -14.44 -9.85 -18.14
C ASP A 18 -15.67 -10.72 -17.78
N PRO A 19 -15.93 -11.87 -18.43
CA PRO A 19 -17.02 -12.78 -18.04
C PRO A 19 -16.91 -13.30 -16.60
N VAL A 20 -15.69 -13.41 -16.03
CA VAL A 20 -15.50 -13.81 -14.63
C VAL A 20 -15.95 -12.70 -13.69
N ILE A 21 -15.72 -11.44 -14.06
CA ILE A 21 -16.16 -10.28 -13.29
C ILE A 21 -17.68 -10.15 -13.37
N GLU A 22 -18.26 -10.24 -14.58
CA GLU A 22 -19.69 -10.12 -14.81
C GLU A 22 -20.49 -11.24 -14.12
N ARG A 23 -20.04 -12.50 -14.25
CA ARG A 23 -20.72 -13.66 -13.65
C ARG A 23 -20.35 -13.86 -12.18
N GLY A 24 -19.25 -13.28 -11.72
CA GLY A 24 -18.77 -13.36 -10.35
C GLY A 24 -19.52 -12.47 -9.37
N GLY A 25 -20.39 -11.57 -9.84
CA GLY A 25 -21.09 -10.59 -9.00
C GLY A 25 -21.82 -11.19 -7.80
N ASP A 26 -22.58 -12.28 -8.00
CA ASP A 26 -23.28 -12.96 -6.90
C ASP A 26 -22.32 -13.58 -5.88
N PHE A 27 -21.21 -14.13 -6.36
CA PHE A 27 -20.17 -14.69 -5.52
C PHE A 27 -19.44 -13.60 -4.73
N PHE A 28 -19.15 -12.45 -5.35
CA PHE A 28 -18.56 -11.30 -4.68
C PHE A 28 -19.49 -10.73 -3.61
N ALA A 29 -20.79 -10.63 -3.90
CA ALA A 29 -21.80 -10.21 -2.94
C ALA A 29 -21.96 -11.21 -1.78
N GLN A 30 -21.77 -12.51 -2.02
CA GLN A 30 -21.73 -13.50 -0.94
C GLN A 30 -20.50 -13.28 -0.04
N LEU A 31 -19.32 -13.09 -0.61
CA LEU A 31 -18.10 -12.81 0.16
C LEU A 31 -18.25 -11.56 1.03
N ASP A 32 -18.86 -10.49 0.48
CA ASP A 32 -19.14 -9.28 1.25
C ASP A 32 -20.05 -9.55 2.45
N ARG A 33 -21.12 -10.31 2.25
CA ARG A 33 -22.05 -10.69 3.33
C ARG A 33 -21.39 -11.58 4.37
N ASP A 34 -20.51 -12.48 3.96
CA ASP A 34 -19.76 -13.32 4.89
C ASP A 34 -18.80 -12.46 5.73
N MET A 35 -18.14 -11.47 5.13
CA MET A 35 -17.28 -10.53 5.85
C MET A 35 -18.06 -9.53 6.72
N ASP A 36 -19.31 -9.22 6.39
CA ASP A 36 -20.22 -8.39 7.22
C ASP A 36 -20.57 -9.04 8.56
N GLN A 37 -20.38 -10.35 8.71
CA GLN A 37 -20.59 -11.06 9.99
C GLN A 37 -19.40 -10.94 10.95
N GLY A 38 -18.36 -10.22 10.54
CA GLY A 38 -17.08 -10.14 11.21
C GLY A 38 -16.09 -11.17 10.71
N TRP A 39 -14.81 -10.80 10.74
CA TRP A 39 -13.73 -11.63 10.25
C TRP A 39 -12.54 -11.59 11.21
N GLN A 40 -11.91 -12.74 11.42
CA GLN A 40 -10.66 -12.82 12.15
C GLN A 40 -9.50 -12.47 11.21
N MET A 41 -8.95 -11.27 11.37
CA MET A 41 -7.75 -10.82 10.66
C MET A 41 -6.54 -11.09 11.55
N SER A 42 -5.88 -12.24 11.32
CA SER A 42 -4.75 -12.72 12.12
C SER A 42 -5.11 -12.85 13.61
N ARG A 43 -4.70 -11.90 14.46
CA ARG A 43 -4.94 -11.92 15.90
C ARG A 43 -6.07 -11.00 16.34
N GLU A 44 -6.59 -10.19 15.42
CA GLU A 44 -7.65 -9.22 15.67
C GLU A 44 -8.97 -9.70 15.09
N TRP A 45 -10.06 -9.50 15.84
CA TRP A 45 -11.41 -9.70 15.34
C TRP A 45 -11.97 -8.36 14.86
N VAL A 46 -12.34 -8.29 13.59
CA VAL A 46 -12.93 -7.09 12.99
C VAL A 46 -14.39 -7.36 12.70
N GLU A 47 -15.30 -6.70 13.44
CA GLU A 47 -16.75 -6.92 13.31
C GLU A 47 -17.31 -6.49 11.95
N ALA A 48 -16.78 -5.42 11.36
CA ALA A 48 -17.22 -4.91 10.06
C ALA A 48 -16.01 -4.42 9.25
N PRO A 49 -15.32 -5.31 8.52
CA PRO A 49 -14.17 -4.95 7.71
C PRO A 49 -14.56 -3.89 6.67
N ASN A 50 -13.79 -2.81 6.61
CA ASN A 50 -13.95 -1.79 5.59
C ASN A 50 -13.51 -2.31 4.21
N ARG A 51 -13.76 -1.55 3.14
CA ARG A 51 -13.46 -1.97 1.77
C ARG A 51 -12.01 -2.44 1.58
N LEU A 52 -11.05 -1.72 2.16
CA LEU A 52 -9.63 -2.05 2.04
C LEU A 52 -9.32 -3.35 2.79
N GLN A 53 -9.81 -3.48 4.04
CA GLN A 53 -9.66 -4.69 4.85
C GLN A 53 -10.30 -5.93 4.19
N ARG A 54 -11.47 -5.77 3.55
CA ARG A 54 -12.06 -6.84 2.74
C ARG A 54 -11.14 -7.27 1.61
N CYS A 55 -10.55 -6.31 0.90
CA CYS A 55 -9.58 -6.64 -0.15
C CYS A 55 -8.35 -7.34 0.42
N GLN A 56 -7.87 -6.94 1.60
CA GLN A 56 -6.76 -7.63 2.30
C GLN A 56 -7.12 -9.09 2.65
N ILE A 57 -8.33 -9.34 3.15
CA ILE A 57 -8.85 -10.69 3.42
C ILE A 57 -8.92 -11.52 2.12
N ILE A 58 -9.40 -10.93 1.03
CA ILE A 58 -9.47 -11.60 -0.26
C ILE A 58 -8.07 -11.81 -0.87
N ALA A 59 -7.12 -10.92 -0.61
CA ALA A 59 -5.73 -11.07 -1.02
C ALA A 59 -5.06 -12.28 -0.32
N ASP A 60 -5.31 -12.46 0.97
CA ASP A 60 -4.87 -13.66 1.70
C ASP A 60 -5.47 -14.96 1.10
N LYS A 61 -6.77 -14.93 0.77
CA LYS A 61 -7.42 -16.05 0.06
C LYS A 61 -6.86 -16.27 -1.34
N LEU A 62 -6.49 -15.20 -2.05
CA LEU A 62 -5.82 -15.27 -3.34
C LEU A 62 -4.47 -15.97 -3.21
N LEU A 63 -3.66 -15.60 -2.22
CA LEU A 63 -2.39 -16.26 -1.94
C LEU A 63 -2.59 -17.76 -1.73
N THR A 64 -3.52 -18.14 -0.84
CA THR A 64 -3.86 -19.56 -0.59
C THR A 64 -4.31 -20.28 -1.87
N ALA A 65 -5.07 -19.61 -2.74
CA ALA A 65 -5.52 -20.19 -4.01
C ALA A 65 -4.36 -20.41 -4.99
N LEU A 66 -3.40 -19.48 -5.03
CA LEU A 66 -2.20 -19.60 -5.86
C LEU A 66 -1.28 -20.72 -5.36
N GLU A 67 -1.06 -20.83 -4.04
CA GLU A 67 -0.28 -21.91 -3.43
C GLU A 67 -0.89 -23.30 -3.68
N LYS A 68 -2.22 -23.38 -3.75
CA LYS A 68 -2.96 -24.62 -4.05
C LYS A 68 -3.20 -24.85 -5.54
N GLU A 69 -2.60 -24.04 -6.42
CA GLU A 69 -2.75 -24.10 -7.87
C GLU A 69 -4.23 -24.07 -8.32
N ASN A 70 -5.10 -23.42 -7.54
CA ASN A 70 -6.52 -23.32 -7.83
C ASN A 70 -6.79 -22.06 -8.65
N GLU A 71 -6.49 -22.16 -9.95
CA GLU A 71 -6.60 -21.04 -10.90
C GLU A 71 -8.01 -20.43 -10.94
N LYS A 72 -9.06 -21.25 -10.86
CA LYS A 72 -10.45 -20.78 -10.90
C LYS A 72 -10.78 -19.90 -9.69
N LEU A 73 -10.38 -20.35 -8.50
CA LEU A 73 -10.59 -19.57 -7.29
C LEU A 73 -9.72 -18.31 -7.29
N GLY A 74 -8.44 -18.42 -7.70
CA GLY A 74 -7.53 -17.28 -7.83
C GLY A 74 -8.08 -16.21 -8.78
N MET A 75 -8.62 -16.60 -9.94
CA MET A 75 -9.28 -15.68 -10.88
C MET A 75 -10.48 -14.97 -10.25
N LEU A 76 -11.29 -15.67 -9.45
CA LEU A 76 -12.41 -15.06 -8.73
C LEU A 76 -11.94 -14.07 -7.66
N MET A 77 -10.92 -14.42 -6.87
CA MET A 77 -10.36 -13.52 -5.85
C MET A 77 -9.75 -12.26 -6.50
N ALA A 78 -9.00 -12.44 -7.59
CA ALA A 78 -8.46 -11.31 -8.36
C ALA A 78 -9.57 -10.44 -8.96
N GLY A 79 -10.62 -11.07 -9.51
CA GLY A 79 -11.80 -10.35 -10.02
C GLY A 79 -12.52 -9.55 -8.94
N TYR A 80 -12.66 -10.10 -7.74
CA TYR A 80 -13.22 -9.37 -6.60
C TYR A 80 -12.41 -8.10 -6.28
N ILE A 81 -11.08 -8.24 -6.17
CA ILE A 81 -10.18 -7.12 -5.85
C ILE A 81 -10.30 -6.03 -6.92
N LEU A 82 -10.26 -6.39 -8.21
CA LEU A 82 -10.44 -5.46 -9.33
C LEU A 82 -11.83 -4.80 -9.34
N THR A 83 -12.87 -5.48 -8.86
CA THR A 83 -14.23 -4.93 -8.79
C THR A 83 -14.39 -3.92 -7.66
N ARG A 84 -13.78 -4.17 -6.50
CA ARG A 84 -13.88 -3.29 -5.32
C ARG A 84 -12.87 -2.14 -5.36
N LEU A 85 -11.70 -2.39 -5.96
CA LEU A 85 -10.60 -1.45 -6.17
C LEU A 85 -10.26 -1.38 -7.68
N PRO A 86 -11.06 -0.69 -8.50
CA PRO A 86 -10.81 -0.61 -9.95
C PRO A 86 -9.51 0.10 -10.32
N GLU A 87 -8.98 0.91 -9.41
CA GLU A 87 -7.72 1.64 -9.59
C GLU A 87 -6.50 0.80 -9.19
N VAL A 88 -6.66 -0.42 -8.70
CA VAL A 88 -5.52 -1.25 -8.28
C VAL A 88 -4.72 -1.74 -9.48
N GLU A 89 -3.40 -1.65 -9.41
CA GLU A 89 -2.48 -2.22 -10.39
C GLU A 89 -1.86 -3.53 -9.89
N SER A 90 -1.41 -3.54 -8.64
CA SER A 90 -0.76 -4.70 -8.05
C SER A 90 -1.14 -4.89 -6.58
N VAL A 91 -1.10 -6.13 -6.14
CA VAL A 91 -1.21 -6.52 -4.74
C VAL A 91 0.08 -7.21 -4.31
N GLU A 92 0.66 -6.78 -3.20
CA GLU A 92 1.75 -7.46 -2.52
C GLU A 92 1.15 -8.37 -1.45
N LEU A 93 1.41 -9.66 -1.58
CA LEU A 93 0.87 -10.70 -0.73
C LEU A 93 1.88 -11.05 0.36
N ASP A 94 1.42 -11.04 1.61
CA ASP A 94 2.22 -11.40 2.77
C ASP A 94 2.23 -12.92 2.94
N VAL A 95 3.39 -13.54 2.69
CA VAL A 95 3.59 -15.00 2.82
C VAL A 95 3.64 -15.49 4.27
N GLN A 96 3.68 -14.58 5.24
CA GLN A 96 3.63 -14.94 6.67
C GLN A 96 2.18 -15.16 7.15
N GLY A 97 1.19 -14.90 6.29
CA GLY A 97 -0.24 -15.05 6.61
C GLY A 97 -0.78 -13.90 7.47
N GLU A 98 -0.08 -12.78 7.53
CA GLU A 98 -0.57 -11.57 8.19
C GLU A 98 -1.44 -10.79 7.20
N VAL A 99 -2.75 -11.01 7.27
CA VAL A 99 -3.74 -10.43 6.34
C VAL A 99 -3.58 -8.90 6.21
N GLN A 100 -3.30 -8.24 7.32
CA GLN A 100 -3.10 -6.80 7.43
C GLN A 100 -1.85 -6.27 6.70
N ASN A 101 -0.86 -7.13 6.44
CA ASN A 101 0.36 -6.78 5.71
C ASN A 101 0.17 -6.83 4.19
N ASN A 102 -0.97 -7.33 3.70
CA ASN A 102 -1.29 -7.29 2.27
C ASN A 102 -1.44 -5.83 1.82
N GLN A 103 -0.61 -5.42 0.84
CA GLN A 103 -0.57 -4.03 0.34
C GLN A 103 -1.07 -3.94 -1.09
N PHE A 104 -1.72 -2.83 -1.42
CA PHE A 104 -2.23 -2.56 -2.76
C PHE A 104 -1.53 -1.34 -3.35
N ARG A 105 -0.95 -1.50 -4.54
CA ARG A 105 -0.48 -0.37 -5.35
C ARG A 105 -1.57 -0.01 -6.34
N PHE A 106 -1.96 1.24 -6.33
CA PHE A 106 -2.94 1.79 -7.26
C PHE A 106 -2.21 2.33 -8.49
N ARG A 107 -2.85 2.22 -9.65
CA ARG A 107 -2.44 2.90 -10.87
C ARG A 107 -2.35 4.37 -10.53
N GLU A 108 -1.16 4.92 -10.70
CA GLU A 108 -0.99 6.36 -10.65
C GLU A 108 -1.74 6.93 -11.85
N THR A 109 -2.99 7.34 -11.65
CA THR A 109 -3.69 8.17 -12.62
C THR A 109 -2.81 9.38 -12.77
N ALA A 110 -2.19 9.54 -13.94
CA ALA A 110 -1.31 10.65 -14.24
C ALA A 110 -2.06 11.97 -14.13
N SER A 111 -2.24 12.45 -12.91
CA SER A 111 -2.12 13.86 -12.60
C SER A 111 -0.62 14.07 -12.45
N GLN A 112 0.07 14.22 -13.58
CA GLN A 112 1.14 15.20 -13.59
C GLN A 112 0.47 16.53 -13.22
N PRO A 113 0.84 17.22 -12.14
CA PRO A 113 1.01 18.63 -12.30
C PRO A 113 2.27 18.81 -13.15
N LEU A 114 2.07 19.21 -14.41
CA LEU A 114 2.82 20.37 -14.88
C LEU A 114 2.88 21.36 -13.71
N GLY A 115 4.05 21.90 -13.40
CA GLY A 115 4.28 22.68 -12.18
C GLY A 115 3.23 23.77 -11.88
N PRO A 116 3.39 24.40 -10.72
CA PRO A 116 2.43 24.38 -9.62
C PRO A 116 1.05 24.99 -9.98
N PRO A 117 -0.06 24.41 -9.49
CA PRO A 117 -1.24 25.17 -9.12
C PRO A 117 -1.13 25.54 -7.64
N LEU A 118 -1.03 26.84 -7.41
CA LEU A 118 -1.31 27.51 -6.14
C LEU A 118 -2.72 27.17 -5.66
N ASP A 119 -2.89 27.19 -4.34
CA ASP A 119 -4.15 27.22 -3.61
C ASP A 119 -5.07 26.00 -3.76
N GLN A 120 -5.15 25.22 -2.67
CA GLN A 120 -6.41 25.20 -1.93
C GLN A 120 -6.26 24.62 -0.52
N ALA A 121 -6.47 25.51 0.43
CA ALA A 121 -6.75 25.24 1.82
C ALA A 121 -7.93 24.28 1.98
N SER A 122 -7.87 23.43 3.00
CA SER A 122 -9.01 23.01 3.82
C SER A 122 -8.44 22.37 5.10
N SER A 123 -8.27 23.13 6.18
CA SER A 123 -9.27 23.26 7.26
C SER A 123 -9.48 21.94 8.02
N GLY A 124 -8.84 21.83 9.18
CA GLY A 124 -9.21 20.86 10.22
C GLY A 124 -10.57 21.17 10.86
N PRO A 125 -10.92 20.44 11.93
CA PRO A 125 -10.60 21.05 13.21
C PRO A 125 -9.92 20.11 14.21
N SER A 126 -9.15 20.80 15.05
CA SER A 126 -8.46 20.41 16.25
C SER A 126 -9.22 19.47 17.18
N ASN A 127 -8.49 18.55 17.80
CA ASN A 127 -8.39 18.52 19.26
C ASN A 127 -7.05 17.93 19.70
N ALA A 128 -6.22 18.79 20.28
CA ALA A 128 -5.15 18.44 21.21
C ALA A 128 -5.80 18.14 22.59
N PRO A 129 -5.11 17.62 23.64
CA PRO A 129 -3.67 17.77 23.84
C PRO A 129 -2.89 16.63 24.55
N THR A 130 -1.56 16.80 24.52
CA THR A 130 -0.56 16.44 25.55
C THR A 130 -0.38 14.97 25.94
N ALA A 131 0.77 14.41 25.60
CA ALA A 131 1.89 14.20 26.54
C ALA A 131 2.87 13.16 25.97
N GLY A 132 4.14 13.54 25.82
CA GLY A 132 5.25 12.63 25.51
C GLY A 132 5.28 12.15 24.06
N LEU A 133 6.20 12.69 23.26
CA LEU A 133 6.47 12.15 21.92
C LEU A 133 7.08 10.74 22.10
N ASP A 134 6.23 9.72 22.07
CA ASP A 134 6.63 8.34 22.18
C ASP A 134 7.66 8.02 21.08
N LYS A 135 8.79 7.43 21.47
CA LYS A 135 9.87 6.96 20.58
C LYS A 135 9.35 6.14 19.37
N MET A 136 8.20 5.49 19.55
CA MET A 136 7.48 4.73 18.54
C MET A 136 6.79 5.62 17.50
N GLN A 137 6.24 6.77 17.92
CA GLN A 137 5.64 7.77 17.04
C GLN A 137 6.72 8.50 16.24
N ALA A 138 7.90 8.75 16.82
CA ALA A 138 9.04 9.31 16.10
C ALA A 138 9.56 8.37 14.98
N LEU A 139 9.52 7.05 15.19
CA LEU A 139 9.84 6.05 14.16
C LEU A 139 8.77 6.00 13.06
N ALA A 140 7.49 6.05 13.43
CA ALA A 140 6.39 6.08 12.48
C ALA A 140 6.40 7.37 11.63
N GLN A 141 6.65 8.52 12.25
CA GLN A 141 6.77 9.80 11.55
C GLN A 141 7.99 9.81 10.62
N ALA A 142 9.14 9.32 11.07
CA ALA A 142 10.32 9.22 10.20
C ALA A 142 10.09 8.29 9.00
N GLY A 143 9.24 7.26 9.17
CA GLY A 143 8.79 6.38 8.09
C GLY A 143 7.88 7.09 7.09
N GLN A 144 7.03 8.00 7.56
CA GLN A 144 6.20 8.86 6.70
C GLN A 144 7.01 9.94 5.98
N ASP A 145 8.14 10.35 6.54
CA ASP A 145 8.95 11.44 6.01
C ASP A 145 9.94 11.00 4.93
N VAL A 146 10.10 9.70 4.66
CA VAL A 146 11.05 9.22 3.67
C VAL A 146 10.44 8.09 2.84
N THR A 147 10.20 8.35 1.55
CA THR A 147 9.68 7.33 0.64
C THR A 147 10.64 6.15 0.51
N GLN A 148 10.11 5.01 0.04
CA GLN A 148 10.95 3.92 -0.42
C GLN A 148 11.82 4.38 -1.61
N VAL A 149 12.93 3.68 -1.84
CA VAL A 149 13.75 3.90 -3.03
C VAL A 149 12.95 3.39 -4.23
N PHE A 150 12.81 4.22 -5.26
CA PHE A 150 12.14 3.88 -6.49
C PHE A 150 13.04 4.11 -7.69
N LYS A 151 12.90 3.24 -8.69
CA LYS A 151 13.73 3.23 -9.89
C LYS A 151 13.17 4.17 -10.95
N VAL A 152 14.02 5.05 -11.47
CA VAL A 152 13.68 5.99 -12.55
C VAL A 152 14.71 5.89 -13.66
N GLY A 153 14.28 5.32 -14.79
CA GLY A 153 15.14 5.04 -15.92
C GLY A 153 16.24 4.04 -15.54
N LYS A 154 17.50 4.49 -15.63
CA LYS A 154 18.69 3.71 -15.25
C LYS A 154 19.23 4.04 -13.85
N ALA A 155 18.50 4.84 -13.08
CA ALA A 155 18.91 5.32 -11.77
C ALA A 155 17.82 5.06 -10.72
N TYR A 156 18.15 5.31 -9.47
CA TYR A 156 17.34 5.13 -8.28
C TYR A 156 17.25 6.45 -7.53
N ARG A 157 16.12 6.72 -6.88
CA ARG A 157 15.92 7.92 -6.05
C ARG A 157 14.94 7.66 -4.92
N PHE A 158 14.95 8.52 -3.92
CA PHE A 158 13.99 8.55 -2.83
C PHE A 158 13.61 10.00 -2.53
N SER A 159 12.44 10.24 -1.93
CA SER A 159 12.00 11.57 -1.55
C SER A 159 11.94 11.69 -0.04
N VAL A 160 12.41 12.82 0.47
CA VAL A 160 12.39 13.16 1.90
C VAL A 160 11.46 14.34 2.09
N PHE A 161 10.47 14.20 2.96
CA PHE A 161 9.61 15.27 3.39
C PHE A 161 10.37 16.19 4.34
N ASP A 162 10.53 17.45 3.93
CA ASP A 162 11.12 18.48 4.77
C ASP A 162 10.03 19.26 5.50
N HIS A 163 9.85 18.96 6.79
CA HIS A 163 8.91 19.66 7.67
C HIS A 163 9.21 21.16 7.84
N ALA A 164 10.44 21.62 7.59
CA ALA A 164 10.76 23.04 7.68
C ALA A 164 10.19 23.84 6.50
N SER A 165 10.11 23.21 5.33
CA SER A 165 9.57 23.81 4.11
C SER A 165 8.21 23.24 3.70
N GLY A 166 7.69 22.24 4.43
CA GLY A 166 6.42 21.55 4.15
C GLY A 166 6.41 20.82 2.81
N GLY A 167 7.59 20.49 2.28
CA GLY A 167 7.74 20.04 0.89
C GLY A 167 8.56 18.75 0.79
N TRP A 168 8.25 17.94 -0.22
CA TRP A 168 9.05 16.77 -0.58
C TRP A 168 10.27 17.21 -1.37
N GLN A 169 11.46 16.82 -0.92
CA GLN A 169 12.73 16.99 -1.62
C GLN A 169 13.15 15.64 -2.21
N ASP A 170 13.31 15.57 -3.52
CA ASP A 170 13.84 14.38 -4.18
C ASP A 170 15.36 14.26 -4.01
N SER A 171 15.84 13.02 -3.85
CA SER A 171 17.26 12.74 -3.90
C SER A 171 17.76 12.85 -5.33
N PRO A 172 19.06 13.20 -5.53
CA PRO A 172 19.68 13.09 -6.84
C PRO A 172 19.54 11.66 -7.40
N LEU A 173 19.63 11.53 -8.73
CA LEU A 173 19.60 10.25 -9.41
C LEU A 173 20.85 9.42 -9.05
N ILE A 174 20.64 8.30 -8.37
CA ILE A 174 21.69 7.41 -7.85
C ILE A 174 21.84 6.21 -8.80
N ALA A 175 23.06 5.85 -9.16
CA ALA A 175 23.28 4.82 -10.19
C ALA A 175 22.89 3.41 -9.73
N THR A 176 22.95 3.12 -8.43
CA THR A 176 22.73 1.78 -7.87
C THR A 176 21.71 1.82 -6.73
N GLU A 177 20.92 0.75 -6.62
CA GLU A 177 19.88 0.59 -5.58
C GLU A 177 20.47 0.59 -4.17
N ALA A 178 21.53 -0.20 -3.96
CA ALA A 178 22.20 -0.31 -2.68
C ALA A 178 22.75 1.04 -2.19
N GLU A 179 23.22 1.89 -3.10
CA GLU A 179 23.70 3.23 -2.76
C GLU A 179 22.55 4.19 -2.47
N ALA A 180 21.40 4.02 -3.13
CA ALA A 180 20.19 4.77 -2.85
C ALA A 180 19.57 4.42 -1.50
N GLU A 181 19.55 3.13 -1.15
CA GLU A 181 19.10 2.67 0.17
C GLU A 181 20.02 3.15 1.28
N ARG A 182 21.34 3.13 1.05
CA ARG A 182 22.32 3.64 2.02
C ARG A 182 22.11 5.13 2.30
N LEU A 183 21.96 5.94 1.24
CA LEU A 183 21.68 7.38 1.36
C LEU A 183 20.31 7.66 2.01
N ARG A 184 19.30 6.83 1.71
CA ARG A 184 17.98 6.88 2.34
C ARG A 184 18.08 6.61 3.84
N GLN A 185 18.82 5.59 4.24
CA GLN A 185 19.05 5.25 5.65
C GLN A 185 19.80 6.37 6.39
N GLU A 186 20.79 7.01 5.75
CA GLU A 186 21.50 8.16 6.32
C GLU A 186 20.55 9.35 6.55
N ARG A 187 19.61 9.62 5.62
CA ARG A 187 18.60 10.68 5.77
C ARG A 187 17.55 10.35 6.83
N PHE A 188 17.10 9.10 6.88
CA PHE A 188 16.20 8.60 7.92
C PHE A 188 16.82 8.76 9.31
N LYS A 189 18.09 8.36 9.48
CA LYS A 189 18.82 8.49 10.73
C LYS A 189 18.98 9.95 11.16
N ALA A 190 19.38 10.84 10.24
CA ALA A 190 19.53 12.26 10.53
C ALA A 190 18.21 12.92 10.97
N ARG A 191 17.07 12.52 10.39
CA ARG A 191 15.74 13.02 10.80
C ARG A 191 15.29 12.47 12.14
N TYR A 192 15.52 11.19 12.38
CA TYR A 192 15.26 10.58 13.68
C TYR A 192 16.07 11.27 14.80
N GLU A 193 17.35 11.54 14.57
CA GLU A 193 18.19 12.27 15.54
C GLU A 193 17.73 13.72 15.76
N ALA A 194 17.20 14.39 14.73
CA ALA A 194 16.63 15.74 14.86
C ALA A 194 15.33 15.76 15.68
N LEU A 195 14.44 14.80 15.45
CA LEU A 195 13.18 14.62 16.21
C LEU A 195 13.42 14.21 17.67
N GLN A 196 14.52 13.52 17.96
CA GLN A 196 14.92 13.21 19.34
C GLN A 196 15.48 14.42 20.11
N ARG A 197 15.86 15.49 19.41
CA ARG A 197 16.50 16.67 20.00
C ARG A 197 15.56 17.87 20.18
N SER A 198 14.33 17.78 19.65
CA SER A 198 13.22 18.74 19.81
C SER A 198 12.30 18.34 20.95
#